data_AF-A0A8J7RQE9-F1
#
_entry.id   AF-A0A8J7RQE9-F1
#
_cell.length_a   1.000
_cell.length_b   1.000
_cell.length_c   1.000
_cell.angle_alpha   90.00
_cell.angle_beta   90.00
_cell.angle_gamma   90.00
#
_symmetry.space_group_name_H-M   'P 1'
#
loop_
_entity.id
_entity.type
_entity.pdbx_description
1 polymer ?
#
loop_
_entity_poly.entity_id
_entity_poly.type
_entity_poly.pdbx_seq_one_letter_code
_entity_poly.pdbx_strand_id
1 'polypeptide(L)'
;MDERIKRLGDLASVQNRIRGLHEARYATLLAQAMAAGQEAEDISRRSYAEDSLADLFPDVYARRVADALRRRDEALLQADAAGKEAMAAKLRAERLHEAHSEARSHQDRQSGDRDRLEALLARPPSDRS
;
A
#
# COMPACT_ATOMS: atom_id res chain seq x y z
N MET A 1 27.07 0.83 -14.33
CA MET A 1 26.05 0.48 -13.32
C MET A 1 25.95 -1.03 -13.31
N ASP A 2 26.11 -1.68 -12.15
CA ASP A 2 26.04 -3.15 -12.05
C ASP A 2 24.65 -3.65 -12.49
N GLU A 3 24.63 -4.68 -13.34
CA GLU A 3 23.40 -5.30 -13.84
C GLU A 3 22.52 -5.83 -12.69
N ARG A 4 23.14 -6.30 -11.59
CA ARG A 4 22.43 -6.73 -10.39
C ARG A 4 21.65 -5.59 -9.75
N ILE A 5 22.26 -4.41 -9.64
CA ILE A 5 21.63 -3.23 -9.05
C ILE A 5 20.45 -2.77 -9.90
N LYS A 6 20.60 -2.79 -11.23
CA LYS A 6 19.50 -2.49 -12.14
C LYS A 6 18.31 -3.44 -11.94
N ARG A 7 18.55 -4.76 -11.90
CA ARG A 7 17.49 -5.75 -11.66
C ARG A 7 16.79 -5.58 -10.31
N LEU A 8 17.53 -5.22 -9.25
CA LEU A 8 16.93 -4.91 -7.95
C LEU A 8 16.05 -3.65 -8.00
N GLY A 9 16.48 -2.62 -8.74
CA GLY A 9 15.67 -1.42 -8.96
C GLY A 9 14.37 -1.72 -9.71
N ASP A 10 14.45 -2.52 -10.78
CA ASP A 10 13.28 -2.94 -11.55
C ASP A 10 12.31 -3.77 -10.69
N LEU A 11 12.83 -4.71 -9.90
CA LEU A 11 12.03 -5.51 -8.97
C LEU A 11 11.36 -4.65 -7.89
N ALA A 12 12.07 -3.68 -7.31
CA ALA A 12 11.50 -2.75 -6.34
C ALA A 12 10.36 -1.92 -6.95
N SER A 13 10.51 -1.50 -8.22
CA SER A 13 9.47 -0.79 -8.96
C SER A 13 8.20 -1.64 -9.14
N VAL A 14 8.36 -2.90 -9.56
CA VAL A 14 7.22 -3.83 -9.72
C VAL A 14 6.53 -4.07 -8.37
N GLN A 15 7.28 -4.29 -7.29
CA GLN A 15 6.70 -4.53 -5.97
C GLN A 15 5.98 -3.30 -5.42
N ASN A 16 6.46 -2.09 -5.70
CA ASN A 16 5.73 -0.86 -5.38
C ASN A 16 4.39 -0.77 -6.12
N ARG A 17 4.32 -1.21 -7.38
CA ARG A 17 3.06 -1.25 -8.13
C ARG A 17 2.09 -2.30 -7.56
N ILE A 18 2.59 -3.47 -7.18
CA ILE A 18 1.79 -4.51 -6.51
C ILE A 18 1.27 -4.00 -5.16
N ARG A 19 2.11 -3.33 -4.37
CA ARG A 19 1.69 -2.67 -3.12
C ARG A 19 0.54 -1.71 -3.37
N GLY A 20 0.67 -0.80 -4.35
CA GLY A 20 -0.38 0.16 -4.69
C GLY A 20 -1.70 -0.50 -5.09
N LEU A 21 -1.66 -1.65 -5.77
CA LEU A 21 -2.87 -2.41 -6.09
C LEU A 21 -3.57 -2.95 -4.83
N HIS A 22 -2.82 -3.53 -3.89
CA HIS A 22 -3.40 -4.03 -2.63
C HIS A 22 -3.92 -2.88 -1.76
N GLU A 23 -3.21 -1.76 -1.69
CA GLU A 23 -3.66 -0.55 -0.97
C GLU A 23 -4.96 0.01 -1.57
N ALA A 24 -5.05 0.09 -2.90
CA ALA A 24 -6.27 0.55 -3.58
C ALA A 24 -7.46 -0.41 -3.35
N ARG A 25 -7.22 -1.72 -3.40
CA ARG A 25 -8.24 -2.73 -3.08
C ARG A 25 -8.73 -2.59 -1.64
N TYR A 26 -7.81 -2.47 -0.68
CA TYR A 26 -8.14 -2.26 0.72
C TYR A 26 -8.98 -0.99 0.93
N ALA A 27 -8.53 0.14 0.36
CA ALA A 27 -9.25 1.41 0.44
C ALA A 27 -10.65 1.33 -0.18
N THR A 28 -10.80 0.62 -1.30
CA THR A 28 -12.11 0.43 -1.96
C THR A 28 -13.08 -0.33 -1.06
N LEU A 29 -12.61 -1.41 -0.41
CA LEU A 29 -13.44 -2.22 0.49
C LEU A 29 -13.86 -1.42 1.73
N LEU A 30 -12.97 -0.60 2.29
CA LEU A 30 -13.32 0.32 3.37
C LEU A 30 -14.36 1.35 2.93
N ALA A 31 -14.19 1.94 1.75
CA ALA A 31 -15.17 2.90 1.22
C ALA A 31 -16.55 2.26 1.02
N GLN A 32 -16.60 1.02 0.51
CA GLN A 32 -17.84 0.25 0.39
C GLN A 32 -18.48 -0.02 1.74
N ALA A 33 -17.71 -0.42 2.75
CA ALA A 33 -18.20 -0.61 4.10
C ALA A 33 -18.79 0.69 4.69
N MET A 34 -18.08 1.80 4.55
CA MET A 34 -18.55 3.11 5.02
C MET A 34 -19.85 3.53 4.31
N ALA A 35 -19.91 3.38 3.00
CA ALA A 35 -21.10 3.72 2.22
C ALA A 35 -22.32 2.86 2.63
N ALA A 36 -22.13 1.56 2.82
CA ALA A 36 -23.19 0.65 3.26
C ALA A 36 -23.64 0.95 4.71
N GLY A 37 -22.70 1.34 5.59
CA GLY A 37 -23.02 1.81 6.95
C GLY A 37 -23.84 3.10 6.95
N GLN A 38 -23.45 4.08 6.14
CA GLN A 38 -24.21 5.33 5.96
C GLN A 38 -25.60 5.06 5.39
N GLU A 39 -25.73 4.15 4.42
CA GLU A 39 -27.04 3.76 3.88
C GLU A 39 -27.95 3.19 4.98
N ALA A 40 -27.42 2.33 5.86
CA ALA A 40 -28.19 1.79 6.98
C ALA A 40 -28.65 2.88 7.96
N GLU A 41 -27.77 3.83 8.29
CA GLU A 41 -28.08 4.98 9.14
C GLU A 41 -29.13 5.90 8.50
N ASP A 42 -29.02 6.17 7.21
CA ASP A 42 -29.95 7.01 6.47
C ASP A 42 -31.33 6.37 6.38
N ILE A 43 -31.41 5.05 6.12
CA ILE A 43 -32.68 4.33 6.11
C ILE A 43 -33.33 4.36 7.50
N SER A 44 -32.54 4.12 8.55
CA SER A 44 -33.01 4.19 9.94
C SER A 44 -33.50 5.60 10.30
N ARG A 45 -32.76 6.65 9.93
CA ARG A 45 -33.17 8.03 10.17
C ARG A 45 -34.47 8.37 9.45
N ARG A 46 -34.60 7.96 8.19
CA ARG A 46 -35.81 8.18 7.39
C ARG A 46 -37.01 7.42 7.93
N SER A 47 -36.82 6.26 8.58
CA SER A 47 -37.96 5.52 9.12
C SER A 47 -38.68 6.29 10.24
N TYR A 48 -37.99 7.19 10.95
CA TYR A 48 -38.56 8.05 12.00
C TYR A 48 -39.07 9.42 11.48
N ALA A 49 -39.03 9.69 10.18
CA ALA A 49 -39.52 10.96 9.63
C ALA A 49 -41.07 11.02 9.64
N GLU A 50 -41.65 12.21 9.77
CA GLU A 50 -43.11 12.40 9.82
C GLU A 50 -43.83 11.97 8.53
N ASP A 51 -43.14 12.00 7.39
CA ASP A 51 -43.62 11.57 6.07
C ASP A 51 -43.26 10.11 5.74
N SER A 52 -42.70 9.38 6.71
CA SER A 52 -42.28 8.00 6.56
C SER A 52 -43.46 7.04 6.47
N LEU A 53 -43.36 6.06 5.56
CA LEU A 53 -44.28 4.92 5.50
C LEU A 53 -43.84 3.75 6.38
N ALA A 54 -42.93 3.97 7.34
CA ALA A 54 -42.38 2.91 8.18
C ALA A 54 -43.44 2.20 9.03
N ASP A 55 -44.47 2.93 9.50
CA ASP A 55 -45.56 2.33 10.27
C ASP A 55 -46.41 1.35 9.43
N LEU A 56 -46.49 1.60 8.12
CA LEU A 56 -47.23 0.74 7.18
C LEU A 56 -46.37 -0.43 6.67
N PHE A 57 -45.05 -0.26 6.61
CA PHE A 57 -44.12 -1.25 6.05
C PHE A 57 -42.86 -1.47 6.92
N PRO A 58 -43.00 -1.80 8.21
CA PRO A 58 -41.86 -1.90 9.12
C PRO A 58 -40.86 -2.98 8.67
N ASP A 59 -41.36 -4.10 8.15
CA ASP A 59 -40.54 -5.22 7.66
C ASP A 59 -39.69 -4.84 6.44
N VAL A 60 -40.13 -3.86 5.64
CA VAL A 60 -39.37 -3.40 4.47
C VAL A 60 -38.18 -2.58 4.93
N TYR A 61 -38.38 -1.65 5.86
CA TYR A 61 -37.29 -0.83 6.42
C TYR A 61 -36.29 -1.71 7.17
N ALA A 62 -36.77 -2.59 8.05
CA ALA A 62 -35.91 -3.50 8.82
C ALA A 62 -35.03 -4.37 7.91
N ARG A 63 -35.61 -4.93 6.83
CA ARG A 63 -34.87 -5.74 5.85
C ARG A 63 -33.81 -4.92 5.12
N ARG A 64 -34.14 -3.71 4.67
CA ARG A 64 -33.17 -2.84 3.97
C ARG A 64 -32.01 -2.43 4.87
N VAL A 65 -32.28 -2.11 6.14
CA VAL A 65 -31.23 -1.86 7.15
C VAL A 65 -30.36 -3.11 7.33
N ALA A 66 -30.98 -4.28 7.52
CA ALA A 66 -30.25 -5.54 7.68
C ALA A 66 -29.37 -5.87 6.46
N ASP A 67 -29.87 -5.66 5.25
CA ASP A 67 -29.11 -5.88 4.01
C ASP A 67 -27.94 -4.89 3.86
N ALA A 68 -28.13 -3.63 4.23
CA ALA A 68 -27.06 -2.63 4.23
C ALA A 68 -25.97 -2.98 5.26
N LEU A 69 -26.36 -3.37 6.48
CA LEU A 69 -25.43 -3.83 7.51
C LEU A 69 -24.67 -5.10 7.10
N ARG A 70 -25.37 -6.07 6.48
CA ARG A 70 -24.73 -7.29 5.96
C ARG A 70 -23.67 -6.95 4.91
N ARG A 71 -23.98 -6.07 3.94
CA ARG A 71 -23.00 -5.61 2.94
C ARG A 71 -21.81 -4.90 3.59
N ARG A 72 -22.05 -4.07 4.61
CA ARG A 72 -20.96 -3.43 5.38
C ARG A 72 -20.06 -4.49 6.01
N ASP A 73 -20.63 -5.46 6.70
CA ASP A 73 -19.87 -6.47 7.44
C ASP A 73 -19.10 -7.40 6.48
N GLU A 74 -19.70 -7.78 5.35
CA GLU A 74 -19.02 -8.50 4.27
C GLU A 74 -17.83 -7.70 3.71
N ALA A 75 -18.01 -6.40 3.46
CA ALA A 75 -16.94 -5.53 2.98
C ALA A 75 -15.81 -5.35 4.02
N LEU A 76 -16.14 -5.26 5.31
CA LEU A 76 -15.16 -5.19 6.39
C LEU A 76 -14.34 -6.48 6.52
N LEU A 77 -14.99 -7.65 6.42
CA LEU A 77 -14.30 -8.94 6.43
C LEU A 77 -13.32 -9.06 5.25
N GLN A 78 -13.74 -8.63 4.07
CA GLN A 78 -12.86 -8.58 2.90
C GLN A 78 -11.74 -7.55 3.07
N ALA A 79 -12.03 -6.39 3.68
CA ALA A 79 -11.05 -5.36 3.96
C ALA A 79 -9.97 -5.86 4.93
N ASP A 80 -10.31 -6.62 5.97
CA ASP A 80 -9.32 -7.21 6.88
C ASP A 80 -8.34 -8.14 6.13
N ALA A 81 -8.86 -9.01 5.27
CA ALA A 81 -8.02 -9.88 4.43
C ALA A 81 -7.14 -9.05 3.48
N ALA A 82 -7.71 -8.06 2.79
CA ALA A 82 -6.97 -7.18 1.88
C ALA A 82 -5.92 -6.32 2.61
N GLY A 83 -6.19 -5.91 3.84
CA GLY A 83 -5.27 -5.16 4.68
C GLY A 83 -4.03 -5.98 5.05
N LYS A 84 -4.21 -7.26 5.38
CA LYS A 84 -3.09 -8.20 5.62
C LYS A 84 -2.23 -8.36 4.36
N GLU A 85 -2.85 -8.51 3.19
CA GLU A 85 -2.13 -8.56 1.92
C GLU A 85 -1.36 -7.27 1.62
N ALA A 86 -1.98 -6.11 1.84
CA ALA A 86 -1.37 -4.80 1.65
C ALA A 86 -0.14 -4.61 2.56
N MET A 87 -0.26 -5.01 3.83
CA MET A 87 0.86 -4.97 4.78
C MET A 87 1.99 -5.90 4.35
N ALA A 88 1.70 -7.13 3.92
CA ALA A 88 2.71 -8.05 3.41
C ALA A 88 3.39 -7.51 2.13
N ALA A 89 2.65 -6.87 1.23
CA ALA A 89 3.19 -6.23 0.04
C ALA A 89 4.08 -5.03 0.40
N LYS A 90 3.67 -4.21 1.38
CA LYS A 90 4.46 -3.09 1.90
C LYS A 90 5.81 -3.54 2.46
N LEU A 91 5.80 -4.53 3.35
CA LEU A 91 7.03 -5.08 3.93
C LEU A 91 7.99 -5.64 2.88
N ARG A 92 7.47 -6.31 1.84
CA ARG A 92 8.29 -6.80 0.72
C ARG A 92 8.92 -5.67 -0.09
N ALA A 93 8.14 -4.61 -0.38
CA ALA A 93 8.63 -3.46 -1.12
C ALA A 93 9.72 -2.69 -0.34
N GLU A 94 9.54 -2.52 0.97
CA GLU A 94 10.52 -1.87 1.86
C GLU A 94 11.85 -2.62 1.88
N ARG A 95 11.83 -3.94 2.13
CA ARG A 95 13.04 -4.78 2.12
C ARG A 95 13.80 -4.73 0.79
N LEU A 96 13.08 -4.68 -0.33
CA LEU A 96 13.72 -4.57 -1.65
C LEU A 96 14.32 -3.19 -1.89
N HIS A 97 13.66 -2.15 -1.41
CA HIS A 97 14.19 -0.80 -1.48
C HIS A 97 15.47 -0.67 -0.66
N GLU A 98 15.49 -1.23 0.56
CA GLU A 98 16.68 -1.31 1.41
C GLU A 98 17.82 -2.07 0.71
N ALA A 99 17.55 -3.27 0.19
CA ALA A 99 18.56 -4.06 -0.51
C ALA A 99 19.14 -3.36 -1.76
N HIS A 100 18.30 -2.65 -2.52
CA HIS A 100 18.74 -1.84 -3.66
C HIS A 100 19.62 -0.66 -3.22
N SER A 101 19.21 0.06 -2.17
CA SER A 101 19.97 1.19 -1.61
C SER A 101 21.33 0.75 -1.07
N GLU A 102 21.37 -0.38 -0.36
CA GLU A 102 22.60 -0.97 0.17
C GLU A 102 23.55 -1.39 -0.97
N ALA A 103 23.04 -2.10 -1.97
CA ALA A 103 23.84 -2.53 -3.12
C ALA A 103 24.45 -1.32 -3.86
N ARG A 104 23.66 -0.26 -4.06
CA ARG A 104 24.12 0.98 -4.69
C ARG A 104 25.21 1.67 -3.85
N SER A 105 24.98 1.80 -2.55
CA SER A 105 25.96 2.38 -1.61
C SER A 105 27.27 1.60 -1.56
N HIS A 106 27.23 0.27 -1.74
CA HIS A 106 28.43 -0.57 -1.86
C HIS A 106 29.16 -0.32 -3.18
N GLN A 107 28.44 -0.22 -4.30
CA GLN A 107 29.05 0.06 -5.62
C GLN A 107 29.72 1.45 -5.64
N ASP A 108 29.07 2.45 -5.04
CA ASP A 108 29.60 3.82 -4.99
C ASP A 108 30.87 3.89 -4.14
N ARG A 109 30.91 3.19 -3.00
CA ARG A 109 32.12 3.07 -2.17
C ARG A 109 33.27 2.39 -2.90
N GLN A 110 33.01 1.25 -3.55
CA GLN A 110 34.03 0.52 -4.32
C GLN A 110 34.59 1.35 -5.48
N SER A 111 33.72 2.09 -6.17
CA SER A 111 34.14 2.98 -7.27
C SER A 111 35.00 4.12 -6.74
N GLY A 112 34.57 4.78 -5.65
CA GLY A 112 35.34 5.86 -5.04
C GLY A 112 36.71 5.41 -4.49
N ASP A 113 36.80 4.21 -3.91
CA ASP A 113 38.09 3.65 -3.46
C ASP A 113 39.01 3.32 -4.63
N ARG A 114 38.46 2.80 -5.73
CA ARG A 114 39.22 2.57 -6.97
C ARG A 114 39.74 3.89 -7.55
N ASP A 115 38.90 4.91 -7.65
CA ASP A 115 39.29 6.23 -8.20
C ASP A 115 40.40 6.88 -7.35
N ARG A 116 40.33 6.74 -6.01
CA ARG A 116 41.39 7.19 -5.10
C ARG A 116 42.70 6.45 -5.32
N LEU A 117 42.67 5.13 -5.47
CA LEU A 117 43.85 4.32 -5.73
C LEU A 117 44.48 4.67 -7.08
N GLU A 118 43.65 4.87 -8.11
CA GLU A 118 44.11 5.30 -9.44
C GLU A 118 44.76 6.69 -9.39
N ALA A 119 44.17 7.64 -8.66
CA ALA A 119 44.77 8.96 -8.46
C ALA A 119 46.12 8.92 -7.71
N LEU A 120 46.27 8.00 -6.74
CA LEU A 120 47.54 7.78 -6.03
C LEU A 120 48.60 7.13 -6.93
N LEU A 121 48.20 6.19 -7.78
CA LEU A 121 49.09 5.52 -8.74
C LEU A 121 49.49 6.44 -9.90
N ALA A 122 48.58 7.32 -10.34
CA ALA A 122 48.84 8.31 -11.39
C ALA A 122 49.71 9.48 -10.91
N ARG A 123 49.85 9.68 -9.59
CA ARG A 123 50.77 10.65 -8.99
C ARG A 123 52.11 9.95 -8.68
N PRO A 124 53.19 10.16 -9.46
CA PRO A 124 54.46 9.50 -9.21
C PRO A 124 55.07 9.96 -7.87
N PRO A 125 55.87 9.10 -7.19
CA PRO A 125 56.57 9.43 -5.95
C PRO A 125 57.78 10.32 -6.25
N SER A 126 57.53 11.60 -6.55
CA SER A 126 58.59 12.61 -6.72
C SER A 126 58.14 13.93 -6.13
N ASP A 127 58.04 13.97 -4.79
CA ASP A 127 58.07 15.24 -4.03
C ASP A 127 58.22 14.95 -2.51
N ARG A 128 59.25 14.19 -2.16
CA ARG A 128 59.76 14.09 -0.79
C ARG A 128 61.29 14.18 -0.86
N SER A 129 61.79 15.41 -0.92
CA SER A 129 63.19 15.75 -0.64
C SER A 129 63.18 16.93 0.32
#